data_AF-A0A7H8QGG2-F1
#
_entry.id   AF-A0A7H8QGG2-F1
#
_cell.length_a   1.000
_cell.length_b   1.000
_cell.length_c   1.000
_cell.angle_alpha   90.00
_cell.angle_beta   90.00
_cell.angle_gamma   90.00
#
_symmetry.space_group_name_H-M   'P 1'
#
loop_
_entity.id
_entity.type
_entity.pdbx_description
1 polymer ?
#
loop_
_entity_poly.entity_id
_entity_poly.type
_entity_poly.pdbx_seq_one_letter_code
_entity_poly.pdbx_strand_id
1 'polypeptide(L)'
;MGKITKLVGAAGAVAGTAYLSKSENRKKVKAQLNKAAEKLNTKYVRNLGKPSGIDDAEMVDEGAMTSVRYYNKLQQKSLDSKL
;
A
#
# COMPACT_ATOMS: atom_id res chain seq x y z
N MET A 1 -22.35 15.35 20.63
CA MET A 1 -22.46 15.26 19.15
C MET A 1 -23.68 16.05 18.69
N GLY A 2 -23.50 17.09 17.88
CA GLY A 2 -24.57 18.04 17.51
C GLY A 2 -25.59 17.46 16.52
N LYS A 3 -26.79 18.07 16.47
CA LYS A 3 -27.88 17.68 15.56
C LYS A 3 -27.46 17.71 14.08
N ILE A 4 -26.57 18.65 13.72
CA ILE A 4 -26.02 18.80 12.37
C ILE A 4 -25.14 17.60 11.98
N THR A 5 -24.29 17.11 12.88
CA THR A 5 -23.45 15.93 12.65
C THR A 5 -24.28 14.68 12.38
N LYS A 6 -25.43 14.53 13.07
CA LYS A 6 -26.37 13.43 12.86
C LYS A 6 -27.05 13.52 11.49
N LEU A 7 -27.46 14.72 11.06
CA LEU A 7 -28.07 14.95 9.76
C LEU A 7 -27.10 14.70 8.59
N VAL A 8 -25.87 15.19 8.69
CA VAL A 8 -24.83 14.95 7.67
C VAL A 8 -24.48 13.46 7.59
N GLY A 9 -24.36 12.78 8.73
CA GLY A 9 -24.12 11.33 8.77
C GLY A 9 -25.25 10.52 8.13
N ALA A 10 -26.51 10.88 8.42
CA ALA A 10 -27.68 10.21 7.83
C ALA A 10 -27.78 10.45 6.32
N ALA A 11 -27.61 11.70 5.86
CA ALA A 11 -27.64 12.05 4.44
C ALA A 11 -26.51 11.34 3.66
N GLY A 12 -25.30 11.29 4.23
CA GLY A 12 -24.16 10.60 3.65
C GLY A 12 -24.39 9.08 3.55
N ALA A 13 -24.99 8.46 4.57
CA ALA A 13 -25.31 7.04 4.56
C ALA A 13 -26.31 6.68 3.45
N VAL A 14 -27.39 7.46 3.30
CA VAL A 14 -28.40 7.23 2.25
C VAL A 14 -27.84 7.44 0.85
N ALA A 15 -27.07 8.51 0.63
CA ALA A 15 -26.41 8.74 -0.65
C ALA A 15 -25.39 7.63 -0.98
N GLY A 16 -24.65 7.17 0.03
CA GLY A 16 -23.70 6.07 -0.11
C GLY A 16 -24.36 4.74 -0.47
N THR A 17 -25.46 4.37 0.22
CA THR A 17 -26.20 3.14 -0.09
C THR A 17 -26.86 3.19 -1.47
N ALA A 18 -27.44 4.34 -1.85
CA ALA A 18 -28.00 4.54 -3.17
C ALA A 18 -26.92 4.44 -4.27
N TYR A 19 -25.73 5.02 -4.07
CA TYR A 19 -24.61 4.91 -5.00
C TYR A 19 -24.12 3.46 -5.15
N LEU A 20 -24.06 2.70 -4.05
CA LEU A 20 -23.66 1.29 -4.02
C LEU A 20 -24.76 0.31 -4.51
N SER A 21 -25.99 0.77 -4.76
CA SER A 21 -27.05 -0.08 -5.31
C SER A 21 -26.72 -0.59 -6.72
N LYS A 22 -25.97 0.19 -7.50
CA LYS A 22 -25.50 -0.19 -8.85
C LYS A 22 -24.26 -1.08 -8.78
N SER A 23 -24.29 -2.22 -9.47
CA SER A 23 -23.20 -3.21 -9.47
C SER A 23 -21.88 -2.65 -10.01
N GLU A 24 -21.93 -1.79 -11.03
CA GLU A 24 -20.76 -1.10 -11.59
C GLU A 24 -20.08 -0.17 -10.58
N ASN A 25 -20.87 0.59 -9.83
CA ASN A 25 -20.37 1.49 -8.79
C ASN A 25 -19.72 0.69 -7.65
N ARG A 26 -20.30 -0.45 -7.24
CA ARG A 26 -19.68 -1.36 -6.27
C ARG A 26 -18.32 -1.87 -6.74
N LYS A 27 -18.21 -2.26 -8.03
CA LYS A 27 -16.93 -2.71 -8.61
C LYS A 27 -15.88 -1.60 -8.57
N LYS A 28 -16.23 -0.37 -8.94
CA LYS A 28 -15.33 0.80 -8.87
C LYS A 28 -14.88 1.09 -7.43
N VAL A 29 -15.81 1.14 -6.48
CA VAL A 29 -15.51 1.37 -5.06
C VAL A 29 -14.61 0.25 -4.51
N LYS A 30 -14.91 -1.01 -4.81
CA LYS A 30 -14.07 -2.16 -4.39
C LYS A 30 -12.66 -2.07 -4.97
N ALA A 31 -12.51 -1.71 -6.24
CA ALA A 31 -11.20 -1.54 -6.87
C ALA A 31 -10.39 -0.41 -6.21
N GLN A 32 -11.03 0.70 -5.87
CA GLN A 32 -10.37 1.81 -5.15
C GLN A 32 -9.99 1.42 -3.72
N LEU A 33 -10.88 0.74 -3.00
CA LEU A 33 -10.59 0.23 -1.66
C LEU A 33 -9.47 -0.80 -1.66
N ASN A 34 -9.46 -1.72 -2.63
CA ASN A 34 -8.38 -2.69 -2.78
C ASN A 34 -7.03 -2.00 -3.05
N LYS A 35 -6.99 -1.01 -3.95
CA LYS A 35 -5.76 -0.21 -4.19
C LYS A 35 -5.29 0.53 -2.94
N ALA A 36 -6.21 1.07 -2.14
CA ALA A 36 -5.88 1.71 -0.88
C ALA A 36 -5.37 0.70 0.17
N ALA A 37 -6.04 -0.44 0.29
CA ALA A 37 -5.65 -1.53 1.17
C ALA A 37 -4.28 -2.11 0.80
N GLU A 38 -3.98 -2.29 -0.49
CA GLU A 38 -2.66 -2.71 -0.97
C GLU A 38 -1.56 -1.71 -0.58
N LYS A 39 -1.82 -0.41 -0.69
CA LYS A 39 -0.88 0.63 -0.24
C LYS A 39 -0.64 0.62 1.27
N LEU A 40 -1.67 0.33 2.07
CA LEU A 40 -1.54 0.23 3.52
C LEU A 40 -0.85 -1.09 3.93
N ASN A 41 -1.19 -2.18 3.26
CA ASN A 41 -0.63 -3.50 3.52
C ASN A 41 0.85 -3.56 3.11
N THR A 42 1.25 -2.92 2.01
CA THR A 42 2.67 -2.81 1.63
C THR A 42 3.50 -2.08 2.68
N LYS A 43 2.96 -1.02 3.31
CA LYS A 43 3.65 -0.34 4.42
C LYS A 43 3.77 -1.23 5.65
N TYR A 44 2.72 -1.97 5.98
CA TYR A 44 2.74 -2.94 7.10
C TYR A 44 3.72 -4.08 6.85
N VAL A 45 3.65 -4.74 5.68
CA VAL A 45 4.54 -5.83 5.27
C VAL A 45 5.99 -5.38 5.18
N ARG A 46 6.27 -4.16 4.70
CA ARG A 46 7.63 -3.62 4.68
C ARG A 46 8.22 -3.43 6.08
N ASN A 47 7.37 -3.22 7.08
CA ASN A 47 7.81 -3.01 8.47
C ASN A 47 7.71 -4.27 9.33
N LEU A 48 7.16 -5.37 8.80
CA LEU A 48 7.11 -6.66 9.48
C LEU A 48 8.53 -7.18 9.70
N GLY A 49 8.85 -7.55 10.95
CA GLY A 49 10.17 -8.05 11.33
C GLY A 49 11.25 -6.98 11.49
N LYS A 50 10.92 -5.70 11.30
CA LYS A 50 11.86 -4.62 11.62
C LYS A 50 11.89 -4.32 13.13
N PRO A 51 13.08 -4.04 13.69
CA PRO A 51 13.19 -3.52 15.04
C PRO A 51 12.50 -2.15 15.16
N SER A 52 12.12 -1.77 16.38
CA SER A 52 11.43 -0.51 16.65
C SER A 52 12.35 0.72 16.59
N GLY A 53 13.65 0.53 16.75
CA GLY A 53 14.67 1.58 16.58
C GLY A 53 14.79 1.97 15.11
N ILE A 54 14.79 3.27 14.83
CA ILE A 54 14.86 3.80 13.46
C ILE A 54 16.18 3.39 12.80
N ASP A 55 17.30 3.54 13.50
CA ASP A 55 18.64 3.22 13.01
C ASP A 55 18.76 1.70 12.68
N ASP A 56 18.28 0.85 13.58
CA ASP A 56 18.29 -0.61 13.34
C ASP A 56 17.36 -1.02 12.20
N ALA A 57 16.21 -0.35 12.05
CA ALA A 57 15.27 -0.58 10.97
C ALA A 57 15.82 -0.15 9.61
N GLU A 58 16.65 0.90 9.59
CA GLU A 58 17.37 1.38 8.41
C GLU A 58 18.46 0.39 7.98
N MET A 59 19.24 -0.15 8.93
CA MET A 59 20.24 -1.20 8.63
C MET A 59 19.63 -2.42 7.93
N VAL A 60 18.42 -2.83 8.33
CA VAL A 60 17.70 -3.94 7.66
C VAL A 60 17.33 -3.59 6.21
N ASP A 61 16.86 -2.36 5.96
CA ASP A 61 16.54 -1.89 4.62
C ASP A 61 17.79 -1.81 3.73
N GLU A 62 18.90 -1.32 4.27
CA GLU A 62 20.18 -1.24 3.58
C GLU A 62 20.74 -2.63 3.22
N GLY A 63 20.67 -3.58 4.16
CA GLY A 63 21.08 -4.97 3.94
C GLY A 63 20.27 -5.63 2.83
N ALA A 64 18.95 -5.48 2.86
CA ALA A 64 18.06 -6.02 1.82
C ALA A 64 18.41 -5.47 0.42
N MET A 65 18.62 -4.15 0.31
CA MET A 65 18.99 -3.52 -0.95
C MET A 65 20.39 -3.91 -1.45
N THR A 66 21.33 -4.18 -0.53
CA THR A 66 22.71 -4.54 -0.88
C THR A 66 22.77 -5.85 -1.66
N SER A 67 22.03 -6.88 -1.22
CA SER A 67 21.97 -8.18 -1.91
C SER A 67 21.44 -8.06 -3.34
N VAL A 68 20.36 -7.30 -3.54
CA VAL A 68 19.76 -7.05 -4.86
C VAL A 68 20.73 -6.31 -5.77
N ARG A 69 21.38 -5.25 -5.26
CA ARG A 69 22.40 -4.50 -6.02
C ARG A 69 23.57 -5.38 -6.42
N TYR A 70 24.04 -6.25 -5.52
CA TYR A 70 25.13 -7.17 -5.80
C TYR A 70 24.77 -8.14 -6.93
N TYR A 71 23.61 -8.79 -6.84
CA TYR A 71 23.13 -9.70 -7.88
C TYR A 71 23.00 -9.00 -9.25
N ASN A 72 22.35 -7.84 -9.28
CA ASN A 72 22.17 -7.07 -10.51
C ASN A 72 23.51 -6.67 -11.14
N LYS A 73 24.51 -6.31 -10.32
CA LYS A 73 25.85 -6.00 -10.79
C LYS A 73 26.55 -7.21 -11.42
N LEU A 74 26.38 -8.41 -10.85
CA LEU A 74 26.93 -9.64 -11.43
C LEU A 74 26.26 -9.97 -12.77
N GLN A 75 24.93 -9.86 -12.84
CA GLN A 75 24.19 -10.07 -14.08
C GLN A 75 24.62 -9.09 -15.17
N GLN A 76 24.74 -7.80 -14.83
CA GLN A 76 25.21 -6.78 -15.77
C GLN A 76 26.61 -7.09 -16.28
N LYS A 77 27.55 -7.44 -15.39
CA LYS A 77 28.91 -7.86 -15.79
C LYS A 77 28.89 -9.06 -16.74
N SER A 78 28.03 -10.05 -16.50
CA SER A 78 27.90 -11.21 -17.38
C SER A 78 27.35 -10.84 -18.76
N LEU A 79 26.45 -9.87 -18.84
CA LEU A 79 25.91 -9.36 -20.10
C LEU A 79 27.00 -8.61 -20.89
N ASP A 80 27.70 -7.69 -20.22
CA ASP A 80 28.77 -6.89 -20.82
C ASP A 80 29.94 -7.76 -21.31
N SER A 81 30.26 -8.86 -20.62
CA SER A 81 31.32 -9.80 -21.05
C SER A 81 30.98 -10.65 -22.28
N LYS A 82 29.72 -10.68 -22.70
CA LYS A 82 29.23 -11.46 -23.86
C LYS A 82 29.09 -10.61 -25.12
N LEU A 83 29.28 -9.30 -25.01
CA LEU A 83 29.33 -8.32 -26.09
C LEU A 83 30.78 -8.07 -26.51
#